data_AF-A0A8H3ZV43-F1
#
_entry.id   AF-A0A8H3ZV43-F1
#
_cell.length_a   1.000
_cell.length_b   1.000
_cell.length_c   1.000
_cell.angle_alpha   90.00
_cell.angle_beta   90.00
_cell.angle_gamma   90.00
#
_symmetry.space_group_name_H-M   'P 1'
#
loop_
_entity.id
_entity.type
_entity.pdbx_description
1 polymer ?
#
loop_
_entity_poly.entity_id
_entity_poly.type
_entity_poly.pdbx_seq_one_letter_code
_entity_poly.pdbx_strand_id
1 'polypeptide(L)'
;IIDICNGIRPPIINGTPQSFIDLMMKCWDTDPSKRPTADMIVENINHIITDIIYVNKIELPTIQNTKVATHPHAVFTSRPLSSLIRTASALQNCLPFTGEKYL
;
A
#
# COMPACT_ATOMS: atom_id res chain seq x y z
N ILE A 1 -6.29 -10.33 7.99
CA ILE A 1 -5.68 -10.80 6.71
C ILE A 1 -6.73 -10.88 5.62
N ILE A 2 -7.87 -11.54 5.88
CA ILE A 2 -8.98 -11.69 4.92
C ILE A 2 -9.50 -10.36 4.39
N ASP A 3 -9.59 -9.32 5.22
CA ASP A 3 -10.15 -8.01 4.82
C ASP A 3 -9.38 -7.35 3.65
N ILE A 4 -8.05 -7.53 3.60
CA ILE A 4 -7.21 -6.96 2.53
C ILE A 4 -7.47 -7.69 1.20
N CYS A 5 -7.67 -9.02 1.26
CA CYS A 5 -8.08 -9.83 0.10
C CYS A 5 -9.48 -9.44 -0.39
N ASN A 6 -10.36 -9.00 0.52
CA ASN A 6 -11.68 -8.45 0.18
C ASN A 6 -11.62 -6.99 -0.33
N GLY A 7 -10.43 -6.45 -0.58
CA GLY A 7 -10.27 -5.11 -1.14
C GLY A 7 -10.35 -3.97 -0.12
N ILE A 8 -10.46 -4.25 1.18
CA ILE A 8 -10.41 -3.20 2.20
C ILE A 8 -9.03 -2.54 2.18
N ARG A 9 -9.01 -1.21 2.19
CA ARG A 9 -7.80 -0.36 2.20
C ARG A 9 -7.90 0.69 3.32
N PRO A 10 -6.77 1.22 3.80
CA PRO A 10 -6.77 2.31 4.76
C PRO A 10 -7.54 3.54 4.21
N PRO A 11 -8.22 4.30 5.08
CA PRO A 11 -8.86 5.55 4.67
C PRO A 11 -7.82 6.58 4.23
N ILE A 12 -8.15 7.33 3.19
CA ILE A 12 -7.32 8.45 2.72
C ILE A 12 -7.50 9.62 3.69
N ILE A 13 -6.39 10.24 4.09
CA ILE A 13 -6.40 11.37 5.02
C ILE A 13 -6.73 12.65 4.25
N ASN A 14 -7.65 13.45 4.77
CA ASN A 14 -7.99 14.75 4.21
C ASN A 14 -6.75 15.65 4.12
N GLY A 15 -6.59 16.34 2.98
CA GLY A 15 -5.41 17.18 2.71
C GLY A 15 -4.25 16.45 2.03
N THR A 16 -4.37 15.13 1.78
CA THR A 16 -3.41 14.42 0.94
C THR A 16 -3.49 14.94 -0.50
N PRO A 17 -2.38 15.33 -1.15
CA PRO A 17 -2.40 15.77 -2.55
C PRO A 17 -2.90 14.67 -3.47
N GLN A 18 -3.68 15.03 -4.50
CA GLN A 18 -4.29 14.07 -5.42
C GLN A 18 -3.25 13.15 -6.07
N SER A 19 -2.08 13.68 -6.44
CA SER A 19 -1.01 12.89 -7.06
C SER A 19 -0.48 11.77 -6.15
N PHE A 20 -0.49 11.97 -4.82
CA PHE A 20 -0.16 10.90 -3.87
C PHE A 20 -1.29 9.86 -3.76
N ILE A 21 -2.54 10.30 -3.80
CA ILE A 21 -3.71 9.39 -3.81
C ILE A 21 -3.65 8.47 -5.02
N ASP A 22 -3.41 9.03 -6.20
CA ASP A 22 -3.36 8.26 -7.45
C ASP A 22 -2.21 7.24 -7.45
N LEU A 23 -1.06 7.61 -6.88
CA LEU A 23 0.08 6.70 -6.71
C LEU A 23 -0.27 5.57 -5.71
N MET A 24 -0.87 5.88 -4.56
CA MET A 24 -1.30 4.86 -3.58
C MET A 24 -2.30 3.87 -4.20
N MET A 25 -3.26 4.37 -4.99
CA MET A 25 -4.26 3.52 -5.65
C MET A 25 -3.61 2.55 -6.66
N LYS A 26 -2.63 3.00 -7.44
CA LYS A 26 -1.85 2.12 -8.34
C LYS A 26 -1.08 1.05 -7.57
N CYS A 27 -0.48 1.40 -6.43
CA CYS A 27 0.21 0.43 -5.56
C CYS A 27 -0.75 -0.62 -4.96
N TRP A 28 -2.03 -0.28 -4.82
CA TRP A 28 -3.06 -1.12 -4.22
C TRP A 28 -3.86 -1.99 -5.21
N ASP A 29 -3.49 -1.95 -6.49
CA ASP A 29 -4.16 -2.70 -7.55
C ASP A 29 -4.24 -4.20 -7.19
N THR A 30 -5.41 -4.78 -7.46
CA THR A 30 -5.68 -6.20 -7.20
C THR A 30 -4.82 -7.09 -8.10
N ASP A 31 -4.53 -6.62 -9.31
CA ASP A 31 -3.62 -7.25 -10.26
C ASP A 31 -2.17 -6.87 -9.92
N PRO A 32 -1.32 -7.82 -9.48
CA PRO A 32 0.07 -7.54 -9.15
C PRO A 32 0.88 -6.98 -10.32
N SER A 33 0.50 -7.30 -11.56
CA SER A 33 1.22 -6.84 -12.76
C SER A 33 1.04 -5.35 -13.05
N LYS A 34 -0.05 -4.75 -12.54
CA LYS A 34 -0.34 -3.31 -12.68
C LYS A 34 0.33 -2.46 -11.61
N ARG A 35 0.91 -3.09 -10.58
CA ARG A 35 1.59 -2.36 -9.52
C ARG A 35 2.91 -1.80 -10.04
N PRO A 36 3.25 -0.54 -9.71
CA PRO A 36 4.51 0.05 -10.12
C PRO A 36 5.70 -0.64 -9.42
N THR A 37 6.86 -0.60 -10.07
CA THR A 37 8.12 -1.03 -9.45
C THR A 37 8.59 -0.01 -8.41
N ALA A 38 9.51 -0.42 -7.54
CA ALA A 38 10.10 0.49 -6.56
C ALA A 38 10.74 1.72 -7.22
N ASP A 39 11.43 1.54 -8.35
CA ASP A 39 12.06 2.63 -9.09
C ASP A 39 11.03 3.62 -9.63
N MET A 40 9.94 3.12 -10.22
CA MET A 40 8.84 3.97 -10.70
C MET A 40 8.20 4.75 -9.55
N ILE A 41 8.04 4.13 -8.37
CA ILE A 41 7.50 4.80 -7.18
C ILE A 41 8.41 5.97 -6.77
N VAL A 42 9.72 5.74 -6.69
CA VAL A 42 10.70 6.78 -6.32
C VAL A 42 10.65 7.95 -7.32
N GLU A 43 10.61 7.64 -8.62
CA GLU A 43 10.50 8.66 -9.68
C GLU A 43 9.21 9.49 -9.55
N ASN A 44 8.06 8.82 -9.36
CA ASN A 44 6.77 9.50 -9.18
C ASN A 44 6.77 10.39 -7.94
N ILE A 45 7.32 9.91 -6.81
CA ILE A 45 7.41 10.71 -5.58
C ILE A 45 8.28 11.94 -5.80
N ASN A 46 9.44 11.79 -6.46
CA ASN A 46 10.32 12.92 -6.76
C ASN A 46 9.62 13.95 -7.64
N HIS A 47 8.86 13.51 -8.65
CA HIS A 47 8.08 14.40 -9.51
C HIS A 47 7.01 15.16 -8.70
N ILE A 48 6.26 14.46 -7.84
CA ILE A 48 5.24 15.07 -7.00
C ILE A 48 5.84 16.11 -6.05
N ILE A 49 6.96 15.80 -5.39
CA ILE A 49 7.65 16.71 -4.49
C ILE A 49 8.13 17.95 -5.26
N THR A 50 8.73 17.74 -6.43
CA THR A 50 9.16 18.78 -7.35
C THR A 50 7.97 19.71 -7.65
N ASP A 51 6.87 19.17 -8.18
CA ASP A 51 5.68 19.95 -8.52
C ASP A 51 5.17 20.77 -7.33
N ILE A 52 5.10 20.17 -6.14
CA ILE A 52 4.66 20.87 -4.92
C ILE A 52 5.57 22.06 -4.61
N ILE A 53 6.89 21.89 -4.69
CA ILE A 53 7.88 22.96 -4.42
C ILE A 53 7.76 24.08 -5.46
N TYR A 54 7.70 23.73 -6.75
CA TYR A 54 7.72 24.71 -7.84
C TYR A 54 6.39 25.45 -8.00
N VAL A 55 5.25 24.79 -7.84
CA VAL A 55 3.92 25.40 -8.02
C VAL A 55 3.52 26.24 -6.81
N ASN A 56 3.83 25.80 -5.59
CA ASN A 56 3.29 26.45 -4.40
C ASN A 56 4.21 27.49 -3.74
N LYS A 57 5.52 27.57 -4.06
CA LYS A 57 6.48 28.37 -3.26
C LYS A 57 6.31 28.17 -1.73
N ILE A 58 5.94 26.97 -1.31
CA ILE A 58 5.67 26.63 0.09
C ILE A 58 6.71 25.58 0.53
N GLU A 59 7.31 25.78 1.70
CA GLU A 59 8.12 24.77 2.39
C GLU A 59 7.31 23.47 2.55
N LEU A 60 7.95 22.32 2.34
CA LEU A 60 7.27 21.02 2.45
C LEU A 60 6.42 20.98 3.71
N PRO A 61 5.12 20.59 3.62
CA PRO A 61 4.31 20.41 4.81
C PRO A 61 5.01 19.38 5.69
N THR A 62 5.55 19.84 6.82
CA THR A 62 6.09 18.96 7.83
C THR A 62 4.91 18.11 8.29
N ILE A 63 4.96 16.81 8.05
CA ILE A 63 4.00 15.88 8.61
C ILE A 63 4.16 16.05 10.12
N GLN A 64 3.27 16.82 10.75
CA GLN A 64 3.09 16.75 12.18
C GLN A 64 2.76 15.28 12.39
N ASN A 65 3.66 14.54 13.05
CA ASN A 65 3.43 13.17 13.43
C ASN A 65 2.27 13.19 14.42
N THR A 66 1.06 13.38 13.89
CA THR A 66 -0.18 13.22 14.62
C THR A 66 -0.05 11.82 15.17
N LYS A 67 -0.21 11.71 16.48
CA LYS A 67 -0.16 10.45 17.19
C LYS A 67 -1.16 9.52 16.51
N VAL A 68 -0.71 8.75 15.52
CA VAL A 68 -1.51 7.74 14.85
C VAL A 68 -1.85 6.80 15.98
N ALA A 69 -3.14 6.72 16.32
CA ALA A 69 -3.59 5.86 17.38
C ALA A 69 -3.26 4.42 16.96
N THR A 70 -2.12 3.92 17.43
CA THR A 70 -1.79 2.51 17.32
C THR A 70 -2.82 1.77 18.16
N HIS A 71 -3.36 0.68 17.61
CA HIS A 71 -4.24 -0.16 18.40
C HIS A 71 -3.48 -0.59 19.67
N PRO A 72 -4.09 -0.58 20.87
CA PRO A 72 -3.39 -0.86 22.13
C PRO A 72 -2.67 -2.22 22.17
N HIS A 73 -3.04 -3.14 21.27
CA HIS A 73 -2.41 -4.45 21.09
C HIS A 73 -1.54 -4.56 19.82
N ALA A 74 -1.11 -3.46 19.22
CA ALA A 74 -0.21 -3.49 18.07
C ALA A 74 1.18 -3.96 18.51
N VAL A 75 1.45 -5.26 18.37
CA VAL A 75 2.75 -5.88 18.64
C VAL A 75 3.44 -6.14 17.30
N PHE A 76 4.47 -5.36 16.99
CA PHE A 76 5.30 -5.53 15.79
C PHE A 76 6.47 -6.47 16.08
N THR A 77 6.17 -7.71 16.45
CA THR A 77 7.17 -8.77 16.53
C THR A 77 7.18 -9.55 15.22
N SER A 78 8.35 -9.85 14.69
CA SER A 78 8.53 -10.78 13.58
C SER A 78 7.87 -12.12 13.95
N ARG A 79 6.76 -12.43 13.29
CA ARG A 79 6.11 -13.74 13.44
C ARG A 79 6.84 -14.74 12.54
N PRO A 80 7.24 -15.91 13.05
CA PRO A 80 7.90 -16.92 12.22
C PRO A 80 6.99 -17.33 11.07
N LEU A 81 7.56 -17.39 9.86
CA LEU A 81 6.87 -17.64 8.59
C LEU A 81 5.97 -18.89 8.63
N SER A 82 6.38 -19.92 9.37
CA SER A 82 5.62 -21.16 9.59
C SER A 82 4.23 -20.94 10.18
N SER A 83 4.06 -19.95 11.05
CA SER A 83 2.76 -19.63 11.65
C SER A 83 1.80 -18.99 10.64
N LEU A 84 2.33 -18.25 9.66
CA LEU A 84 1.55 -17.61 8.59
C LEU A 84 1.14 -18.62 7.52
N ILE A 85 2.05 -19.53 7.16
CA ILE A 85 1.81 -20.60 6.18
C ILE A 85 0.64 -21.49 6.61
N ARG A 86 0.58 -21.87 7.89
CA ARG A 86 -0.53 -22.68 8.44
C ARG A 86 -1.91 -22.01 8.28
N THR A 87 -1.97 -20.69 8.43
CA THR A 87 -3.22 -19.93 8.21
C THR A 87 -3.53 -19.73 6.72
N ALA A 88 -2.51 -19.59 5.87
CA ALA A 88 -2.68 -19.46 4.43
C ALA A 88 -3.23 -20.75 3.79
N SER A 89 -2.79 -21.92 4.25
CA SER A 89 -3.36 -23.22 3.84
C SER A 89 -4.86 -23.37 4.18
N ALA A 90 -5.36 -22.68 5.21
CA ALA A 90 -6.80 -22.64 5.51
C ALA A 90 -7.59 -21.67 4.60
N LEU A 91 -6.91 -20.68 4.01
CA LEU A 91 -7.47 -19.71 3.05
C LEU A 91 -7.31 -20.16 1.59
N GLN A 92 -6.63 -21.29 1.36
CA GLN A 92 -6.44 -21.88 0.03
C GLN A 92 -7.76 -22.30 -0.65
N ASN A 93 -8.84 -22.42 0.13
CA ASN A 93 -10.20 -22.67 -0.37
C ASN A 93 -10.88 -21.40 -0.95
N CYS A 94 -10.20 -20.24 -0.97
CA CYS A 94 -10.78 -18.97 -1.45
C CYS A 94 -10.22 -18.44 -2.79
N LEU A 95 -9.49 -19.25 -3.58
CA LEU A 95 -9.14 -18.87 -4.96
C LEU A 95 -9.33 -20.05 -5.93
N PRO A 96 -10.10 -19.91 -7.04
CA PRO A 96 -9.86 -20.74 -8.21
C PRO A 96 -8.54 -20.29 -8.83
N PHE A 97 -7.51 -21.11 -8.64
CA PHE A 97 -6.22 -20.99 -9.31
C PHE A 97 -6.33 -21.69 -10.67
N THR A 98 -6.60 -20.97 -11.75
CA THR A 98 -6.43 -21.49 -13.12
C THR A 98 -5.59 -20.52 -13.93
N GLY A 99 -4.30 -20.48 -13.61
CA GLY A 99 -3.28 -20.13 -14.60
C GLY A 99 -2.97 -21.40 -15.39
N GLU A 100 -3.71 -21.61 -16.49
CA GLU A 100 -3.33 -22.61 -17.49
C GLU A 100 -1.98 -22.24 -18.10
N LYS A 101 -1.13 -23.26 -18.23
CA LYS A 101 0.14 -23.22 -18.94
C LYS A 101 -0.10 -22.87 -20.40
N TYR A 102 0.63 -21.89 -20.93
CA TYR A 102 0.89 -21.81 -22.37
C TYR A 102 2.37 -22.13 -22.61
N LEU A 103 2.58 -23.29 -23.24
CA LEU A 103 3.64 -23.49 -24.23
C LEU A 103 3.32 -22.62 -25.46
#